data_AF-A0AA36ILH9-F1
#
_entry.id   AF-A0AA36ILH9-F1
#
_cell.length_a   1.000
_cell.length_b   1.000
_cell.length_c   1.000
_cell.angle_alpha   90.00
_cell.angle_beta   90.00
_cell.angle_gamma   90.00
#
_symmetry.space_group_name_H-M   'P 1'
#
loop_
_entity.id
_entity.type
_entity.pdbx_description
1 polymer ?
#
loop_
_entity_poly.entity_id
_entity_poly.type
_entity_poly.pdbx_seq_one_letter_code
_entity_poly.pdbx_strand_id
1 'polypeptide(L)'
;MRGCTGYRPILDAAKAFACDKDKCPSASEEPADPAAEKGTRVTSCTAQAVQGAAEVKAPSFPEELKTAGLEPLKICGSKVTWYRPTDLASLLLLKQAEPKAKMVAGNTEVGIEMKFKQCEYPVTISTVAVKELHSLRFEDKTLVIGGAVTLSTLEHFLESQELPQRFQAHQGCILMGSLGT
;
A
#
# COMPACT_ATOMS: atom_id res chain seq x y z
N MET A 1 22.39 -16.27 -5.84
CA MET A 1 21.94 -15.64 -7.10
C MET A 1 22.23 -14.15 -7.01
N ARG A 2 23.03 -13.58 -7.92
CA ARG A 2 23.26 -12.13 -7.97
C ARG A 2 22.09 -11.51 -8.73
N GLY A 3 21.37 -10.55 -8.12
CA GLY A 3 20.37 -9.75 -8.80
C GLY A 3 21.04 -8.99 -9.97
N CYS A 4 20.72 -9.39 -11.20
CA CYS A 4 21.55 -9.12 -12.37
C CYS A 4 21.64 -7.66 -12.80
N THR A 5 20.58 -6.87 -12.60
CA THR A 5 20.46 -5.54 -13.23
C THR A 5 21.19 -4.43 -12.49
N GLY A 6 21.52 -4.61 -11.21
CA GLY A 6 22.04 -3.53 -10.36
C GLY A 6 21.09 -2.32 -10.26
N TYR A 7 19.80 -2.49 -10.58
CA TYR A 7 18.70 -1.49 -10.62
C TYR A 7 18.90 -0.27 -11.54
N ARG A 8 20.12 0.09 -11.93
CA ARG A 8 20.42 1.24 -12.79
C ARG A 8 19.61 1.29 -14.10
N PRO A 9 19.55 0.22 -14.93
CA PRO A 9 18.78 0.27 -16.16
C PRO A 9 17.27 0.39 -15.94
N ILE A 10 16.75 -0.09 -14.80
CA ILE A 10 15.32 0.03 -14.44
C ILE A 10 15.00 1.48 -14.06
N LEU A 11 15.85 2.10 -13.24
CA LEU A 11 15.69 3.50 -12.85
C LEU A 11 15.84 4.45 -14.04
N ASP A 12 16.80 4.20 -14.93
CA ASP A 12 17.01 5.02 -16.12
C ASP A 12 15.79 4.93 -17.08
N ALA A 13 15.18 3.74 -17.20
CA ALA A 13 13.92 3.58 -17.95
C ALA A 13 12.73 4.29 -17.26
N ALA A 14 12.57 4.17 -15.94
CA ALA A 14 11.48 4.83 -15.21
C ALA A 14 11.58 6.37 -15.28
N LYS A 15 12.80 6.92 -15.21
CA LYS A 15 13.05 8.36 -15.39
C LYS A 15 12.61 8.86 -16.76
N ALA A 16 12.56 8.01 -17.78
CA ALA A 16 12.03 8.38 -19.09
C ALA A 16 10.54 8.77 -19.07
N PHE A 17 9.82 8.53 -17.97
CA PHE A 17 8.43 8.95 -17.75
C PHE A 17 8.28 10.12 -16.75
N ALA A 18 9.36 10.55 -16.08
CA ALA A 18 9.30 11.64 -15.11
C ALA A 18 9.23 13.02 -15.79
N CYS A 19 8.50 13.96 -15.20
CA CYS A 19 8.41 15.36 -15.65
C CYS A 19 9.64 16.20 -15.27
N ASP A 20 10.43 15.75 -14.29
CA ASP A 20 11.54 16.52 -13.72
C ASP A 20 12.91 16.20 -14.36
N LYS A 21 12.91 15.64 -15.58
CA LYS A 21 14.15 15.22 -16.27
C LYS A 21 15.19 16.33 -16.36
N ASP A 22 14.74 17.55 -16.60
CA ASP A 22 15.59 18.72 -16.81
C ASP A 22 16.14 19.31 -15.50
N LYS A 23 15.61 18.89 -14.33
CA LYS A 23 16.07 19.31 -13.00
C LYS A 23 17.14 18.39 -12.40
N CYS A 24 17.70 17.46 -13.19
CA CYS A 24 18.88 16.73 -12.76
C CYS A 24 20.05 17.71 -12.57
N PRO A 25 20.67 17.81 -11.37
CA PRO A 25 21.84 18.69 -11.13
C PRO A 25 23.10 18.28 -11.91
N SER A 26 23.01 17.28 -12.78
CA SER A 26 24.05 16.89 -13.73
C SER A 26 23.87 17.49 -15.12
N ALA A 27 22.88 18.37 -15.32
CA ALA A 27 22.62 19.07 -16.58
C ALA A 27 23.11 20.53 -16.57
N SER A 28 24.03 20.90 -15.67
CA SER A 28 24.80 22.13 -15.82
C SER A 28 25.93 21.86 -16.82
N GLU A 29 25.86 22.51 -17.98
CA GLU A 29 26.99 22.73 -18.87
C GLU A 29 28.07 23.52 -18.12
N GLU A 30 29.01 22.82 -17.49
CA GLU A 30 30.24 23.44 -16.95
C GLU A 30 31.44 22.93 -17.75
N PRO A 31 32.42 23.81 -18.05
CA PRO A 31 33.48 23.53 -19.01
C PRO A 31 34.43 22.46 -18.48
N ALA A 32 34.94 21.64 -19.39
CA ALA A 32 35.81 20.51 -19.08
C ALA A 32 37.12 20.95 -18.40
N ASP A 33 37.33 20.53 -17.16
CA ASP A 33 38.64 20.57 -16.50
C ASP A 33 39.59 19.52 -17.12
N PRO A 34 40.81 19.90 -17.56
CA PRO A 34 41.71 19.02 -18.31
C PRO A 34 42.60 18.12 -17.42
N ALA A 35 42.16 17.73 -16.24
CA ALA A 35 42.99 16.95 -15.31
C ALA A 35 42.17 16.07 -14.35
N ALA A 36 41.59 14.97 -14.85
CA ALA A 36 41.19 13.86 -13.99
C ALA A 36 41.39 12.52 -14.72
N GLU A 37 42.26 11.70 -14.14
CA GLU A 37 42.61 10.35 -14.57
C GLU A 37 41.41 9.40 -14.68
N LYS A 38 41.59 8.41 -15.55
CA LYS A 38 40.65 7.38 -16.00
C LYS A 38 39.97 6.58 -14.88
N GLY A 39 38.91 7.15 -14.32
CA GLY A 39 37.75 6.38 -13.87
C GLY A 39 36.59 6.76 -14.78
N THR A 40 36.03 5.81 -15.53
CA THR A 40 34.81 6.05 -16.32
C THR A 40 33.69 6.48 -15.37
N ARG A 41 33.54 7.79 -15.17
CA ARG A 41 32.39 8.37 -14.50
C ARG A 41 31.23 8.21 -15.46
N VAL A 42 30.48 7.12 -15.30
CA VAL A 42 29.22 6.87 -16.02
C VAL A 42 28.17 7.82 -15.46
N THR A 43 28.28 9.12 -15.76
CA THR A 43 27.16 10.07 -15.65
C THR A 43 26.32 9.95 -16.91
N SER A 44 25.68 8.79 -17.06
CA SER A 44 24.78 8.50 -18.17
C SER A 44 23.36 8.60 -17.65
N CYS A 45 22.82 9.82 -17.61
CA CYS A 45 21.38 9.97 -17.79
C CYS A 45 21.12 9.91 -19.30
N THR A 46 21.28 8.73 -19.90
CA THR A 46 20.92 8.45 -21.31
C THR A 46 19.42 8.20 -21.48
N ALA A 47 18.62 8.55 -20.48
CA ALA A 47 17.16 8.41 -20.49
C ALA A 47 16.57 9.39 -21.51
N GLN A 48 16.64 9.03 -22.80
CA GLN A 48 15.89 9.69 -23.85
C GLN A 48 14.40 9.62 -23.49
N ALA A 49 13.68 10.72 -23.71
CA ALA A 49 12.24 10.71 -23.56
C ALA A 49 11.64 9.67 -24.51
N VAL A 50 10.86 8.75 -23.94
CA VAL A 50 10.09 7.81 -24.75
C VAL A 50 9.05 8.61 -25.52
N GLN A 51 9.24 8.73 -26.82
CA GLN A 51 8.24 9.29 -27.72
C GLN A 51 7.04 8.32 -27.74
N GLY A 52 5.83 8.83 -27.53
CA GLY A 52 4.60 8.01 -27.53
C GLY A 52 4.24 7.31 -26.21
N ALA A 53 4.97 7.55 -25.12
CA ALA A 53 4.59 7.05 -23.78
C ALA A 53 3.17 7.46 -23.35
N ALA A 54 2.69 8.61 -23.84
CA ALA A 54 1.36 9.13 -23.55
C ALA A 54 0.21 8.41 -24.28
N GLU A 55 0.49 7.58 -25.29
CA GLU A 55 -0.56 6.97 -26.14
C GLU A 55 -0.91 5.52 -25.78
N VAL A 56 -0.31 4.93 -24.76
CA VAL A 56 -0.72 3.60 -24.30
C VAL A 56 -2.09 3.71 -23.62
N LYS A 57 -3.15 3.47 -24.39
CA LYS A 57 -4.53 3.45 -23.90
C LYS A 57 -4.66 2.32 -22.88
N ALA A 58 -4.77 2.68 -21.60
CA ALA A 58 -5.09 1.73 -20.56
C ALA A 58 -6.42 1.01 -20.89
N PRO A 59 -6.54 -0.30 -20.59
CA PRO A 59 -7.80 -1.00 -20.77
C PRO A 59 -8.88 -0.29 -19.93
N SER A 60 -10.06 -0.09 -20.53
CA SER A 60 -11.21 0.47 -19.82
C SER A 60 -11.63 -0.48 -18.70
N PHE A 61 -12.00 0.08 -17.55
CA PHE A 61 -12.53 -0.70 -16.45
C PHE A 61 -13.85 -1.40 -16.85
N PRO A 62 -14.00 -2.73 -16.66
CA PRO A 62 -15.20 -3.46 -17.06
C PRO A 62 -16.48 -2.89 -16.44
N GLU A 63 -17.54 -2.72 -17.24
CA GLU A 63 -18.81 -2.13 -16.76
C GLU A 63 -19.48 -3.01 -15.71
N GLU A 64 -19.32 -4.33 -15.81
CA GLU A 64 -19.90 -5.31 -14.89
C GLU A 64 -19.37 -5.13 -13.46
N LEU A 65 -18.13 -4.67 -13.32
CA LEU A 65 -17.49 -4.47 -12.01
C LEU A 65 -17.84 -3.11 -11.38
N LYS A 66 -18.38 -2.16 -12.14
CA LYS A 66 -18.74 -0.83 -11.59
C LYS A 66 -20.03 -0.89 -10.77
N THR A 67 -20.94 -1.78 -11.14
CA THR A 67 -22.24 -1.96 -10.49
C THR A 67 -22.26 -3.16 -9.54
N ALA A 68 -21.23 -4.01 -9.58
CA ALA A 68 -21.11 -5.16 -8.69
C ALA A 68 -21.06 -4.72 -7.23
N GLY A 69 -22.12 -5.04 -6.48
CA GLY A 69 -22.18 -4.90 -5.04
C GLY A 69 -21.29 -5.91 -4.32
N LEU A 70 -20.87 -5.56 -3.11
CA LEU A 70 -20.20 -6.50 -2.21
C LEU A 70 -21.25 -7.18 -1.34
N GLU A 71 -21.62 -8.41 -1.70
CA GLU A 71 -22.52 -9.25 -0.88
C GLU A 71 -21.75 -10.12 0.13
N PRO A 72 -22.34 -10.52 1.27
CA PRO A 72 -21.71 -11.50 2.15
C PRO A 72 -21.35 -12.79 1.40
N LEU A 73 -20.16 -13.34 1.64
CA LEU A 73 -19.70 -14.54 0.94
C LEU A 73 -19.05 -15.54 1.90
N LYS A 74 -19.33 -16.82 1.69
CA LYS A 74 -18.66 -17.95 2.33
C LYS A 74 -18.11 -18.88 1.26
N ILE A 75 -16.81 -19.15 1.33
CA ILE A 75 -16.13 -20.10 0.44
C ILE A 75 -15.63 -21.26 1.30
N CYS A 76 -16.13 -22.46 1.04
CA CYS A 76 -15.68 -23.68 1.70
C CYS A 76 -14.66 -24.39 0.82
N GLY A 77 -13.38 -24.27 1.15
CA GLY A 77 -12.32 -25.11 0.59
C GLY A 77 -12.19 -26.44 1.33
N SER A 78 -11.33 -27.32 0.84
CA SER A 78 -11.05 -28.61 1.48
C SER A 78 -10.33 -28.50 2.82
N LYS A 79 -9.56 -27.42 3.03
CA LYS A 79 -8.77 -27.18 4.26
C LYS A 79 -9.13 -25.90 4.99
N VAL A 80 -9.70 -24.91 4.29
CA VAL A 80 -9.97 -23.58 4.82
C VAL A 80 -11.36 -23.15 4.42
N THR A 81 -12.12 -22.65 5.40
CA THR A 81 -13.34 -21.89 5.18
C THR A 81 -13.01 -20.40 5.27
N TRP A 82 -13.40 -19.65 4.25
CA TRP A 82 -13.18 -18.21 4.17
C TRP A 82 -14.51 -17.47 4.16
N TYR A 83 -14.64 -16.48 5.06
CA TYR A 83 -15.81 -15.64 5.19
C TYR A 83 -15.50 -14.20 4.77
N ARG A 84 -16.44 -13.57 4.07
CA ARG A 84 -16.46 -12.13 3.80
C ARG A 84 -17.76 -11.53 4.33
N PRO A 85 -17.77 -11.07 5.60
CA PRO A 85 -18.82 -10.19 6.08
C PRO A 85 -18.73 -8.81 5.41
N THR A 86 -19.85 -8.11 5.36
CA THR A 86 -20.00 -6.78 4.73
C THR A 86 -20.31 -5.67 5.71
N ASP A 87 -20.60 -6.04 6.96
CA ASP A 87 -20.98 -5.15 8.06
C ASP A 87 -20.33 -5.61 9.37
N LEU A 88 -20.22 -4.69 10.32
CA LEU A 88 -19.54 -4.95 11.58
C LEU A 88 -20.27 -5.99 12.45
N ALA A 89 -21.60 -6.01 12.43
CA ALA A 89 -22.38 -6.94 13.25
C ALA A 89 -22.15 -8.40 12.81
N SER A 90 -22.20 -8.66 11.51
CA SER A 90 -21.89 -9.97 10.93
C SER A 90 -20.46 -10.42 11.24
N LEU A 91 -19.49 -9.51 11.19
CA LEU A 91 -18.10 -9.80 11.56
C LEU A 91 -18.00 -10.21 13.05
N LEU A 92 -18.64 -9.48 13.95
CA LEU A 92 -18.61 -9.78 15.38
C LEU A 92 -19.30 -11.11 15.69
N LEU A 93 -20.44 -11.40 15.06
CA LEU A 93 -21.13 -12.70 15.18
C LEU A 93 -20.24 -13.86 14.73
N LEU A 94 -19.58 -13.71 13.57
CA LEU A 94 -18.63 -14.72 13.09
C LEU A 94 -17.45 -14.90 14.05
N LYS A 95 -16.93 -13.80 14.62
CA LYS A 95 -15.82 -13.87 15.57
C LYS A 95 -16.23 -14.50 16.91
N GLN A 96 -17.47 -14.31 17.34
CA GLN A 96 -18.03 -14.97 18.52
C GLN A 96 -18.25 -16.46 18.28
N ALA A 97 -18.79 -16.84 17.12
CA ALA A 97 -19.01 -18.24 16.74
C ALA A 97 -17.70 -19.00 16.52
N GLU A 98 -16.70 -18.33 15.95
CA GLU A 98 -15.37 -18.90 15.65
C GLU A 98 -14.25 -18.07 16.31
N PRO A 99 -14.05 -18.18 17.65
CA PRO A 99 -13.06 -17.36 18.35
C PRO A 99 -11.63 -17.54 17.83
N LYS A 100 -11.31 -18.74 17.33
CA LYS A 100 -10.01 -19.09 16.76
C LYS A 100 -9.83 -18.62 15.30
N ALA A 101 -10.88 -18.11 14.65
CA ALA A 101 -10.78 -17.64 13.28
C ALA A 101 -9.81 -16.47 13.17
N LYS A 102 -8.92 -16.54 12.18
CA LYS A 102 -7.95 -15.47 11.90
C LYS A 102 -8.64 -14.39 11.06
N MET A 103 -8.61 -13.15 11.54
CA MET A 103 -9.04 -11.99 10.76
C MET A 103 -7.94 -11.61 9.78
N VAL A 104 -8.31 -11.38 8.52
CA VAL A 104 -7.38 -11.09 7.42
C VAL A 104 -7.82 -9.82 6.70
N ALA A 105 -6.90 -8.87 6.54
CA ALA A 105 -7.06 -7.70 5.66
C ALA A 105 -6.17 -7.88 4.42
N GLY A 106 -4.91 -7.42 4.48
CA GLY A 106 -3.95 -7.50 3.36
C GLY A 106 -3.17 -8.82 3.24
N ASN A 107 -3.36 -9.78 4.16
CA ASN A 107 -2.70 -11.09 4.16
C ASN A 107 -1.15 -11.10 4.24
N THR A 108 -0.52 -9.96 4.54
CA THR A 108 0.95 -9.82 4.55
C THR A 108 1.62 -10.56 5.70
N GLU A 109 0.99 -10.68 6.88
CA GLU A 109 1.50 -11.50 7.99
C GLU A 109 0.99 -12.94 7.90
N VAL A 110 -0.32 -13.14 7.73
CA VAL A 110 -0.95 -14.48 7.75
C VAL A 110 -0.36 -15.38 6.65
N GLY A 111 -0.08 -14.83 5.47
CA GLY A 111 0.58 -15.57 4.40
C GLY A 111 2.00 -16.04 4.77
N ILE A 112 2.74 -15.25 5.56
CA ILE A 112 4.06 -15.62 6.06
C ILE A 112 3.96 -16.68 7.17
N GLU A 113 3.02 -16.52 8.11
CA GLU A 113 2.74 -17.51 9.17
C GLU A 113 2.41 -18.88 8.55
N MET A 114 1.54 -18.92 7.55
CA MET A 114 1.16 -20.16 6.88
C MET A 114 2.32 -20.77 6.07
N LYS A 115 3.07 -19.94 5.33
CA LYS A 115 4.13 -20.43 4.43
C LYS A 115 5.39 -20.87 5.16
N PHE A 116 5.83 -20.11 6.15
CA PHE A 116 7.14 -20.29 6.78
C PHE A 116 7.07 -20.78 8.22
N LYS A 117 5.98 -20.48 8.95
CA LYS A 117 5.78 -20.94 10.34
C LYS A 117 4.86 -22.16 10.43
N GLN A 118 4.42 -22.72 9.29
CA GLN A 118 3.51 -23.87 9.21
C GLN A 118 2.24 -23.72 10.05
N CYS A 119 1.78 -22.48 10.25
CA CYS A 119 0.55 -22.22 10.99
C CYS A 119 -0.67 -22.55 10.12
N GLU A 120 -1.66 -23.22 10.70
CA GLU A 120 -2.90 -23.57 10.02
C GLU A 120 -4.07 -22.74 10.55
N TYR A 121 -4.77 -22.09 9.63
CA TYR A 121 -5.96 -21.29 9.92
C TYR A 121 -7.16 -21.88 9.15
N PRO A 122 -7.85 -22.88 9.71
CA PRO A 122 -8.95 -23.57 9.03
C PRO A 122 -10.17 -22.66 8.83
N VAL A 123 -10.28 -21.58 9.61
CA VAL A 123 -11.30 -20.55 9.42
C VAL A 123 -10.63 -19.18 9.34
N THR A 124 -10.97 -18.44 8.29
CA THR A 124 -10.46 -17.09 8.05
C THR A 124 -11.61 -16.13 7.76
N ILE A 125 -11.53 -14.92 8.28
CA ILE A 125 -12.56 -13.88 8.12
C ILE A 125 -11.92 -12.65 7.49
N SER A 126 -12.38 -12.27 6.31
CA SER A 126 -11.96 -11.04 5.63
C SER A 126 -12.59 -9.82 6.27
N THR A 127 -11.80 -8.77 6.46
CA THR A 127 -12.24 -7.48 7.01
C THR A 127 -12.44 -6.41 5.93
N VAL A 128 -12.01 -6.69 4.69
CA VAL A 128 -11.91 -5.71 3.60
C VAL A 128 -13.25 -5.11 3.17
N ALA A 129 -14.35 -5.88 3.32
CA ALA A 129 -15.67 -5.42 2.91
C ALA A 129 -16.46 -4.72 4.04
N VAL A 130 -15.90 -4.63 5.25
CA VAL A 130 -16.56 -4.01 6.42
C VAL A 130 -16.20 -2.53 6.48
N LYS A 131 -17.09 -1.68 5.98
CA LYS A 131 -16.84 -0.24 5.76
C LYS A 131 -16.44 0.51 7.03
N GLU A 132 -17.00 0.12 8.17
CA GLU A 132 -16.76 0.73 9.48
C GLU A 132 -15.27 0.64 9.89
N LEU A 133 -14.60 -0.44 9.49
CA LEU A 133 -13.18 -0.68 9.77
C LEU A 133 -12.24 0.13 8.85
N HIS A 134 -12.77 0.81 7.83
CA HIS A 134 -12.01 1.67 6.93
C HIS A 134 -12.15 3.17 7.27
N SER A 135 -12.72 3.50 8.43
CA SER A 135 -12.90 4.89 8.85
C SER A 135 -11.56 5.56 9.21
N LEU A 136 -11.37 6.79 8.73
CA LEU A 136 -10.28 7.69 9.10
C LEU A 136 -10.89 9.05 9.45
N ARG A 137 -10.73 9.50 10.69
CA ARG A 137 -11.28 10.79 11.12
C ARG A 137 -10.47 11.42 12.24
N PHE A 138 -10.38 12.75 12.20
CA PHE A 138 -9.94 13.52 13.34
C PHE A 138 -11.11 13.74 14.29
N GLU A 139 -10.91 13.36 15.53
CA GLU A 139 -11.65 13.85 16.69
C GLU A 139 -10.75 14.87 17.41
N ASP A 140 -11.32 15.75 18.24
CA ASP A 140 -10.72 16.96 18.80
C ASP A 140 -9.18 17.03 18.83
N LYS A 141 -8.53 16.09 19.54
CA LYS A 141 -7.07 15.98 19.66
C LYS A 141 -6.55 14.59 19.29
N THR A 142 -7.36 13.76 18.65
CA THR A 142 -7.07 12.35 18.39
C THR A 142 -7.37 11.99 16.95
N LEU A 143 -6.52 11.15 16.36
CA LEU A 143 -6.78 10.54 15.07
C LEU A 143 -7.34 9.14 15.31
N VAL A 144 -8.57 8.89 14.89
CA VAL A 144 -9.19 7.58 14.97
C VAL A 144 -8.99 6.86 13.63
N ILE A 145 -8.33 5.71 13.70
CA ILE A 145 -7.95 4.88 12.56
C ILE A 145 -8.69 3.55 12.65
N GLY A 146 -9.45 3.21 11.62
CA GLY A 146 -10.10 1.92 11.49
C GLY A 146 -9.09 0.79 11.27
N GLY A 147 -9.38 -0.39 11.83
CA GLY A 147 -8.45 -1.52 11.83
C GLY A 147 -8.15 -2.16 10.47
N ALA A 148 -8.89 -1.80 9.42
CA ALA A 148 -8.69 -2.30 8.05
C ALA A 148 -8.16 -1.23 7.08
N VAL A 149 -7.85 -0.02 7.56
CA VAL A 149 -7.22 1.03 6.77
C VAL A 149 -5.83 0.57 6.28
N THR A 150 -5.54 0.74 4.99
CA THR A 150 -4.22 0.41 4.44
C THR A 150 -3.19 1.48 4.81
N LEU A 151 -1.92 1.08 4.96
CA LEU A 151 -0.84 2.02 5.27
C LEU A 151 -0.73 3.14 4.23
N SER A 152 -0.89 2.84 2.94
CA SER A 152 -0.87 3.86 1.88
C SER A 152 -2.03 4.85 1.97
N THR A 153 -3.23 4.40 2.39
CA THR A 153 -4.36 5.31 2.60
C THR A 153 -4.10 6.24 3.77
N LEU A 154 -3.53 5.71 4.86
CA LEU A 154 -3.15 6.50 6.03
C LEU A 154 -2.05 7.51 5.68
N GLU A 155 -1.01 7.10 4.96
CA GLU A 155 0.08 7.97 4.49
C GLU A 155 -0.48 9.13 3.66
N HIS A 156 -1.28 8.83 2.64
CA HIS A 156 -1.90 9.84 1.79
C HIS A 156 -2.84 10.79 2.58
N PHE A 157 -3.58 10.24 3.55
CA PHE A 157 -4.43 11.03 4.42
C PHE A 157 -3.61 12.00 5.29
N LEU A 158 -2.45 11.57 5.80
CA LEU A 158 -1.58 12.42 6.60
C LEU A 158 -0.84 13.47 5.77
N GLU A 159 -0.47 13.16 4.52
CA GLU A 159 0.21 14.10 3.61
C GLU A 159 -0.75 15.16 3.04
N SER A 160 -1.99 14.77 2.73
CA SER A 160 -2.99 15.68 2.16
C SER A 160 -3.55 16.69 3.16
N GLN A 161 -3.40 16.42 4.46
CA GLN A 161 -3.83 17.31 5.51
C GLN A 161 -2.63 18.12 6.00
N GLU A 162 -2.71 19.44 5.96
CA GLU A 162 -1.85 20.27 6.79
C GLU A 162 -2.16 19.89 8.24
N LEU A 163 -1.35 19.01 8.84
CA LEU A 163 -1.53 18.59 10.23
C LEU A 163 -1.73 19.85 11.07
N PRO A 164 -2.89 20.03 11.71
CA PRO A 164 -3.16 21.28 12.40
C PRO A 164 -2.04 21.49 13.43
N GLN A 165 -1.47 22.70 13.49
CA GLN A 165 -0.28 23.06 14.28
C GLN A 165 -0.32 22.54 15.74
N ARG A 166 -1.50 22.26 16.27
CA ARG A 166 -1.75 21.59 17.55
C ARG A 166 -1.12 20.20 17.73
N PHE A 167 -0.78 19.47 16.66
CA PHE A 167 -0.06 18.18 16.78
C PHE A 167 1.46 18.36 16.95
N GLN A 168 2.01 19.57 16.78
CA GLN A 168 3.46 19.81 16.94
C GLN A 168 3.94 19.84 18.39
N ALA A 169 3.03 19.82 19.38
CA ALA A 169 3.41 20.06 20.78
C ALA A 169 3.26 18.87 21.76
N HIS A 170 2.75 17.70 21.38
CA HIS A 170 2.60 16.61 22.34
C HIS A 170 3.07 15.25 21.81
N GLN A 171 4.01 14.67 22.55
CA GLN A 171 4.50 13.30 22.39
C GLN A 171 3.33 12.33 22.23
N GLY A 172 3.43 11.48 21.21
CA GLY A 172 2.36 10.64 20.70
C GLY A 172 1.71 9.75 21.75
N CYS A 173 0.38 9.78 21.78
CA CYS A 173 -0.41 8.73 22.39
C CYS A 173 -1.36 8.19 21.31
N ILE A 174 -0.96 7.08 20.67
CA ILE A 174 -1.83 6.31 19.78
C ILE A 174 -2.72 5.47 20.70
N LEU A 175 -3.96 5.91 20.91
CA LEU A 175 -4.96 5.13 21.62
C LEU A 175 -5.59 4.13 20.65
N MET A 176 -5.07 2.90 20.65
CA MET A 176 -5.74 1.76 20.05
C MET A 176 -7.02 1.52 20.86
N GLY A 177 -8.20 1.76 20.24
CA GLY A 177 -9.48 1.61 20.90
C GLY A 177 -9.66 0.19 21.44
N SER A 178 -9.63 0.04 22.77
CA SER A 178 -10.03 -1.21 23.43
C SER A 178 -11.55 -1.34 23.31
N LEU A 179 -12.04 -2.43 22.73
CA LEU A 179 -13.44 -2.82 22.90
C LEU A 179 -13.70 -3.00 24.40
N GLY A 180 -14.62 -2.20 24.93
CA GLY A 180 -15.14 -2.34 26.28
C GLY A 180 -15.83 -3.69 26.45
N THR A 181 -15.45 -4.36 27.53
CA THR A 181 -16.11 -5.52 28.13
C THR A 181 -17.56 -5.25 28.49
#